data_AF-A0A453KI21-F1
#
_entry.id   AF-A0A453KI21-F1
#
_cell.length_a   1.000
_cell.length_b   1.000
_cell.length_c   1.000
_cell.angle_alpha   90.00
_cell.angle_beta   90.00
_cell.angle_gamma   90.00
#
_symmetry.space_group_name_H-M   'P 1'
#
loop_
_entity.id
_entity.type
_entity.pdbx_description
1 polymer ?
#
loop_
_entity_poly.entity_id
_entity_poly.type
_entity_poly.pdbx_seq_one_letter_code
_entity_poly.pdbx_strand_id
1 'polypeptide(L)'
;MFSLVADFQQQKTLALNTKFVDGLRAILQSTSLDKEFIAKAITLPGQGEIMDMMSIADPDAVHAVRTFIKKELAFQLKDDLLAAVTSNRSSEAYAFDHDSVARRALKNTCLAYLASLNEPDVTELALNEYKSATNMTEQFAALAALSQNPGQVREDALLDFYNKWQQDYLVVSKWFALQATSDIPGNVVNVQKLLAHPAFDMRNPNKVYSLIGGFCGSPVSFHAKDGSGYKFLGEVVLQLDKINPQVSLTVIAK
;
A
#
# COMPACT_ATOMS: atom_id res chain seq x y z
N MET A 1 -2.60 4.24 -19.40
CA MET A 1 -1.77 3.34 -18.57
C MET A 1 -0.97 2.36 -19.43
N PHE A 2 -1.59 1.48 -20.24
CA PHE A 2 -0.84 0.54 -21.08
C PHE A 2 0.11 1.19 -22.10
N SER A 3 -0.26 2.34 -22.67
CA SER A 3 0.67 3.13 -23.49
C SER A 3 1.92 3.53 -22.73
N LEU A 4 1.78 3.94 -21.46
CA LEU A 4 2.91 4.29 -20.59
C LEU A 4 3.76 3.07 -20.22
N VAL A 5 3.15 1.89 -20.11
CA VAL A 5 3.90 0.62 -19.93
C VAL A 5 4.76 0.35 -21.16
N ALA A 6 4.19 0.46 -22.37
CA ALA A 6 4.94 0.30 -23.62
C ALA A 6 6.06 1.36 -23.75
N ASP A 7 5.79 2.61 -23.36
CA ASP A 7 6.79 3.67 -23.35
C ASP A 7 7.92 3.40 -22.36
N PHE A 8 7.59 2.93 -21.14
CA PHE A 8 8.58 2.54 -20.13
C PHE A 8 9.49 1.40 -20.62
N GLN A 9 8.89 0.36 -21.22
CA GLN A 9 9.63 -0.78 -21.78
C GLN A 9 10.57 -0.37 -22.93
N GLN A 10 10.20 0.68 -23.67
CA GLN A 10 11.01 1.27 -24.73
C GLN A 10 11.96 2.37 -24.23
N GLN A 11 12.08 2.55 -22.91
CA GLN A 11 12.92 3.57 -22.26
C GLN A 11 12.60 5.00 -22.72
N LYS A 12 11.35 5.28 -23.07
CA LYS A 12 10.87 6.62 -23.38
C LYS A 12 10.52 7.37 -22.10
N THR A 13 10.62 8.69 -22.16
CA THR A 13 10.12 9.57 -21.09
C THR A 13 8.63 9.38 -20.91
N LEU A 14 8.21 9.09 -19.68
CA LEU A 14 6.80 9.00 -19.33
C LEU A 14 6.19 10.40 -19.20
N ALA A 15 5.02 10.59 -19.80
CA ALA A 15 4.28 11.85 -19.71
C ALA A 15 2.79 11.55 -19.49
N LEU A 16 2.22 12.12 -18.43
CA LEU A 16 0.80 11.95 -18.16
C LEU A 16 -0.02 12.93 -19.00
N ASN A 17 -1.11 12.45 -19.58
CA ASN A 17 -2.02 13.30 -20.36
C ASN A 17 -2.66 14.34 -19.44
N THR A 18 -2.50 15.63 -19.74
CA THR A 18 -3.05 16.73 -18.93
C THR A 18 -4.56 16.63 -18.76
N LYS A 19 -5.29 16.19 -19.78
CA LYS A 19 -6.75 15.99 -19.69
C LYS A 19 -7.16 14.94 -18.65
N PHE A 20 -6.31 13.93 -18.43
CA PHE A 20 -6.56 12.93 -17.39
C PHE A 20 -6.40 13.54 -15.99
N VAL A 21 -5.37 14.38 -15.81
CA VAL A 21 -5.17 15.12 -14.55
C VAL A 21 -6.32 16.09 -14.29
N ASP A 22 -6.74 16.84 -15.31
CA ASP A 22 -7.85 17.80 -15.21
C ASP A 22 -9.18 17.10 -14.87
N GLY A 23 -9.42 15.92 -15.45
CA GLY A 23 -10.59 15.10 -15.12
C GLY A 23 -10.60 14.65 -13.65
N LEU A 24 -9.45 14.19 -13.13
CA LEU A 24 -9.34 13.81 -11.72
C LEU A 24 -9.44 15.02 -10.79
N ARG A 25 -8.93 16.19 -11.18
CA ARG A 25 -9.11 17.45 -10.45
C ARG A 25 -10.59 17.81 -10.34
N ALA A 26 -11.32 17.75 -11.45
CA ALA A 26 -12.76 18.05 -11.47
C ALA A 26 -13.56 17.09 -10.58
N ILE A 27 -13.20 15.80 -10.54
CA ILE A 27 -13.81 14.82 -9.63
C ILE A 27 -13.48 15.17 -8.16
N LEU A 28 -12.21 15.45 -7.86
CA LEU A 28 -11.75 15.75 -6.50
C LEU A 28 -12.35 17.04 -5.92
N GLN A 29 -12.57 18.05 -6.76
CA GLN A 29 -13.18 19.34 -6.38
C GLN A 29 -14.72 19.32 -6.38
N SER A 30 -15.34 18.21 -6.80
CA SER A 30 -16.79 18.15 -6.89
C SER A 30 -17.46 18.19 -5.52
N THR A 31 -18.42 19.10 -5.36
CA THR A 31 -19.24 19.22 -4.14
C THR A 31 -20.55 18.43 -4.21
N SER A 32 -20.92 17.93 -5.38
CA SER A 32 -22.16 17.16 -5.59
C SER A 32 -21.95 15.65 -5.57
N LEU A 33 -20.71 15.19 -5.70
CA LEU A 33 -20.38 13.77 -5.68
C LEU A 33 -20.18 13.29 -4.24
N ASP A 34 -20.59 12.06 -3.99
CA ASP A 34 -20.30 11.36 -2.75
C ASP A 34 -18.78 11.17 -2.56
N LYS A 35 -18.29 11.33 -1.33
CA LYS A 35 -16.85 11.27 -1.02
C LYS A 35 -16.26 9.88 -1.18
N GLU A 36 -17.02 8.83 -0.91
CA GLU A 36 -16.59 7.45 -1.15
C GLU A 36 -16.48 7.19 -2.66
N PHE A 37 -17.43 7.71 -3.44
CA PHE A 37 -17.33 7.67 -4.90
C PHE A 37 -16.07 8.38 -5.40
N ILE A 38 -15.80 9.62 -4.93
CA ILE A 38 -14.57 10.34 -5.29
C ILE A 38 -13.34 9.51 -4.94
N ALA A 39 -13.26 8.96 -3.72
CA ALA A 39 -12.14 8.15 -3.27
C ALA A 39 -11.90 6.93 -4.19
N LYS A 40 -12.97 6.24 -4.61
CA LYS A 40 -12.88 5.11 -5.53
C LYS A 40 -12.50 5.55 -6.94
N ALA A 41 -13.09 6.62 -7.45
CA ALA A 41 -12.84 7.14 -8.80
C ALA A 41 -11.37 7.57 -9.00
N ILE A 42 -10.74 8.13 -7.96
CA ILE A 42 -9.32 8.51 -8.01
C ILE A 42 -8.37 7.37 -7.63
N THR A 43 -8.86 6.20 -7.22
CA THR A 43 -7.99 5.06 -6.86
C THR A 43 -7.48 4.36 -8.12
N LEU A 44 -6.15 4.28 -8.29
CA LEU A 44 -5.54 3.56 -9.40
C LEU A 44 -5.79 2.05 -9.27
N PRO A 45 -6.02 1.33 -10.40
CA PRO A 45 -6.10 -0.12 -10.43
C PRO A 45 -4.93 -0.81 -9.72
N GLY A 46 -5.19 -2.00 -9.17
CA GLY A 46 -4.16 -2.83 -8.54
C GLY A 46 -3.10 -3.30 -9.54
N GLN A 47 -1.89 -3.59 -9.08
CA GLN A 47 -0.83 -4.12 -9.97
C GLN A 47 -1.24 -5.45 -10.61
N GLY A 48 -1.86 -6.35 -9.84
CA GLY A 48 -2.42 -7.62 -10.37
C GLY A 48 -3.47 -7.39 -11.46
N GLU A 49 -4.43 -6.50 -11.20
CA GLU A 49 -5.47 -6.14 -12.19
C GLU A 49 -4.88 -5.62 -13.50
N ILE A 50 -3.81 -4.82 -13.42
CA ILE A 50 -3.11 -4.30 -14.61
C ILE A 50 -2.43 -5.45 -15.36
N MET A 51 -1.74 -6.35 -14.64
CA MET A 51 -1.06 -7.50 -15.24
C MET A 51 -2.03 -8.49 -15.87
N ASP A 52 -3.19 -8.74 -15.27
CA ASP A 52 -4.23 -9.63 -15.81
C ASP A 52 -4.79 -9.15 -17.16
N MET A 53 -4.72 -7.84 -17.43
CA MET A 53 -5.12 -7.24 -18.70
C MET A 53 -3.98 -7.24 -19.75
N MET A 54 -2.76 -7.63 -19.38
CA MET A 54 -1.61 -7.66 -20.28
C MET A 54 -1.47 -9.05 -20.93
N SER A 55 -1.00 -9.09 -22.18
CA SER A 55 -0.69 -10.36 -22.86
C SER A 55 0.52 -11.06 -22.25
N ILE A 56 1.52 -10.28 -21.82
CA ILE A 56 2.70 -10.74 -21.09
C ILE A 56 2.84 -9.82 -19.89
N ALA A 57 2.74 -10.38 -18.68
CA ALA A 57 2.90 -9.62 -17.45
C ALA A 57 4.34 -9.11 -17.30
N ASP A 58 4.48 -7.83 -16.91
CA ASP A 58 5.76 -7.19 -16.61
C ASP A 58 5.62 -6.46 -15.26
N PRO A 59 5.92 -7.14 -14.13
CA PRO A 59 5.75 -6.58 -12.79
C PRO A 59 6.54 -5.29 -12.57
N ASP A 60 7.75 -5.20 -13.13
CA ASP A 60 8.61 -4.02 -12.99
C ASP A 60 8.05 -2.82 -13.75
N ALA A 61 7.62 -3.03 -15.01
CA ALA A 61 7.04 -1.95 -15.80
C ALA A 61 5.70 -1.47 -15.22
N VAL A 62 4.86 -2.40 -14.75
CA VAL A 62 3.59 -2.06 -14.08
C VAL A 62 3.85 -1.28 -12.80
N HIS A 63 4.77 -1.73 -11.95
CA HIS A 63 5.13 -1.02 -10.73
C HIS A 63 5.68 0.38 -11.04
N ALA A 64 6.63 0.50 -11.97
CA ALA A 64 7.24 1.77 -12.33
C ALA A 64 6.22 2.77 -12.88
N VAL A 65 5.36 2.34 -13.81
CA VAL A 65 4.33 3.20 -14.41
C VAL A 65 3.25 3.58 -13.40
N ARG A 66 2.80 2.65 -12.55
CA ARG A 66 1.79 2.95 -11.52
C ARG A 66 2.35 3.93 -10.50
N THR A 67 3.60 3.74 -10.08
CA THR A 67 4.32 4.67 -9.19
C THR A 67 4.50 6.04 -9.84
N PHE A 68 4.87 6.09 -11.12
CA PHE A 68 4.96 7.33 -11.89
C PHE A 68 3.62 8.07 -11.91
N ILE A 69 2.53 7.42 -12.33
CA ILE A 69 1.20 8.04 -12.39
C ILE A 69 0.79 8.55 -11.01
N LYS A 70 1.01 7.75 -9.96
CA LYS A 70 0.66 8.13 -8.58
C LYS A 70 1.40 9.40 -8.15
N LYS A 71 2.72 9.46 -8.37
CA LYS A 71 3.55 10.62 -8.02
C LYS A 71 3.21 11.85 -8.85
N GLU A 72 2.99 11.68 -10.15
CA GLU A 72 2.65 12.77 -11.07
C GLU A 72 1.29 13.40 -10.71
N LEU A 73 0.28 12.56 -10.38
CA LEU A 73 -0.99 13.04 -9.86
C LEU A 73 -0.84 13.74 -8.51
N ALA A 74 -0.07 13.16 -7.59
CA ALA A 74 0.17 13.77 -6.29
C ALA A 74 0.85 15.14 -6.42
N PHE A 75 1.76 15.30 -7.38
CA PHE A 75 2.47 16.55 -7.63
C PHE A 75 1.54 17.59 -8.25
N GLN A 76 0.85 17.26 -9.35
CA GLN A 76 -0.01 18.20 -10.07
C GLN A 76 -1.32 18.55 -9.33
N LEU A 77 -1.73 17.74 -8.35
CA LEU A 77 -2.93 17.93 -7.53
C LEU A 77 -2.59 18.17 -6.05
N LYS A 78 -1.35 18.56 -5.71
CA LYS A 78 -0.89 18.66 -4.32
C LYS A 78 -1.83 19.51 -3.46
N ASP A 79 -2.18 20.70 -3.95
CA ASP A 79 -3.06 21.63 -3.21
C ASP A 79 -4.48 21.09 -3.06
N ASP A 80 -5.03 20.46 -4.10
CA ASP A 80 -6.36 19.84 -4.07
C ASP A 80 -6.42 18.68 -3.07
N LEU A 81 -5.38 17.84 -3.06
CA LEU A 81 -5.25 16.71 -2.15
C LEU A 81 -5.08 17.17 -0.70
N LEU A 82 -4.29 18.23 -0.45
CA LEU A 82 -4.12 18.83 0.88
C LEU A 82 -5.44 19.44 1.40
N ALA A 83 -6.19 20.12 0.53
CA ALA A 83 -7.50 20.66 0.86
C ALA A 83 -8.49 19.52 1.20
N ALA A 84 -8.47 18.42 0.43
CA ALA A 84 -9.29 17.24 0.69
C ALA A 84 -8.93 16.56 2.03
N VAL A 85 -7.64 16.39 2.35
CA VAL A 85 -7.22 15.85 3.66
C VAL A 85 -7.71 16.75 4.79
N THR A 86 -7.47 18.07 4.69
CA THR A 86 -7.78 19.02 5.76
C THR A 86 -9.29 19.13 6.02
N SER A 87 -10.09 19.26 4.96
CA SER A 87 -11.55 19.41 5.06
C SER A 87 -12.28 18.13 5.50
N ASN A 88 -11.63 16.98 5.40
CA ASN A 88 -12.19 15.69 5.82
C ASN A 88 -11.62 15.16 7.15
N ARG A 89 -10.87 15.98 7.89
CA ARG A 89 -10.59 15.72 9.30
C ARG A 89 -11.87 15.84 10.13
N SER A 90 -11.97 15.07 11.20
CA SER A 90 -13.03 15.23 12.20
C SER A 90 -12.46 15.02 13.59
N SER A 91 -12.90 15.86 14.53
CA SER A 91 -12.66 15.72 15.97
C SER A 91 -13.83 15.06 16.70
N GLU A 92 -14.86 14.66 15.96
CA GLU A 92 -16.03 13.99 16.51
C GLU A 92 -15.69 12.57 16.97
N ALA A 93 -16.52 12.02 17.85
CA ALA A 93 -16.41 10.63 18.26
C ALA A 93 -16.55 9.71 17.03
N TYR A 94 -15.85 8.57 17.05
CA TYR A 94 -15.94 7.61 15.96
C TYR A 94 -17.39 7.13 15.77
N ALA A 95 -17.88 7.26 14.54
CA ALA A 95 -19.16 6.73 14.10
C ALA A 95 -18.99 5.86 12.85
N PHE A 96 -19.79 4.79 12.80
CA PHE A 96 -19.91 3.87 11.68
C PHE A 96 -21.20 4.17 10.90
N ASP A 97 -21.21 5.34 10.28
CA ASP A 97 -22.24 5.83 9.36
C ASP A 97 -21.61 6.14 7.99
N HIS A 98 -22.45 6.25 6.97
CA HIS A 98 -22.01 6.47 5.59
C HIS A 98 -21.14 7.72 5.45
N ASP A 99 -21.57 8.86 6.00
CA ASP A 99 -20.86 10.14 5.84
C ASP A 99 -19.47 10.09 6.47
N SER A 100 -19.36 9.49 7.66
CA SER A 100 -18.09 9.29 8.35
C SER A 100 -17.17 8.31 7.62
N VAL A 101 -17.72 7.24 7.03
CA VAL A 101 -16.95 6.29 6.22
C VAL A 101 -16.44 6.95 4.94
N ALA A 102 -17.32 7.63 4.21
CA ALA A 102 -17.01 8.33 2.96
C ALA A 102 -15.95 9.42 3.16
N ARG A 103 -16.06 10.20 4.24
CA ARG A 103 -15.05 11.19 4.66
C ARG A 103 -13.68 10.56 4.88
N ARG A 104 -13.60 9.49 5.68
CA ARG A 104 -12.34 8.79 5.97
C ARG A 104 -11.75 8.17 4.70
N ALA A 105 -12.58 7.58 3.84
CA ALA A 105 -12.14 6.99 2.58
C ALA A 105 -11.44 8.02 1.68
N LEU A 106 -12.05 9.19 1.49
CA LEU A 106 -11.45 10.27 0.71
C LEU A 106 -10.17 10.81 1.34
N LYS A 107 -10.22 11.16 2.64
CA LYS A 107 -9.05 11.64 3.40
C LYS A 107 -7.86 10.69 3.27
N ASN A 108 -8.07 9.41 3.53
CA ASN A 108 -7.01 8.40 3.54
C ASN A 108 -6.43 8.16 2.13
N THR A 109 -7.29 8.20 1.09
CA THR A 109 -6.84 8.09 -0.30
C THR A 109 -5.95 9.27 -0.69
N CYS A 110 -6.36 10.50 -0.35
CA CYS A 110 -5.57 11.70 -0.61
C CYS A 110 -4.26 11.71 0.16
N LEU A 111 -4.26 11.28 1.44
CA LEU A 111 -3.05 11.15 2.24
C LEU A 111 -2.05 10.17 1.61
N ALA A 112 -2.54 9.04 1.08
CA ALA A 112 -1.69 8.06 0.41
C ALA A 112 -1.08 8.57 -0.90
N TYR A 113 -1.78 9.46 -1.64
CA TYR A 113 -1.21 10.17 -2.79
C TYR A 113 -0.12 11.14 -2.35
N LEU A 114 -0.42 12.03 -1.41
CA LEU A 114 0.53 13.00 -0.89
C LEU A 114 1.80 12.29 -0.40
N ALA A 115 1.68 11.27 0.45
CA ALA A 115 2.83 10.55 0.99
C ALA A 115 3.73 9.93 -0.08
N SER A 116 3.23 9.69 -1.31
CA SER A 116 4.07 9.20 -2.41
C SER A 116 5.08 10.23 -2.93
N LEU A 117 4.90 11.52 -2.64
CA LEU A 117 5.87 12.56 -2.95
C LEU A 117 7.14 12.43 -2.12
N ASN A 118 7.05 11.82 -0.92
CA ASN A 118 8.15 11.64 0.01
C ASN A 118 8.87 12.96 0.36
N GLU A 119 8.09 14.05 0.47
CA GLU A 119 8.58 15.35 0.91
C GLU A 119 8.50 15.47 2.45
N PRO A 120 9.40 16.23 3.10
CA PRO A 120 9.43 16.34 4.57
C PRO A 120 8.12 16.85 5.20
N ASP A 121 7.51 17.88 4.60
CA ASP A 121 6.23 18.48 5.03
C ASP A 121 5.08 17.46 4.97
N VAL A 122 5.03 16.66 3.91
CA VAL A 122 4.02 15.62 3.74
C VAL A 122 4.25 14.42 4.66
N THR A 123 5.52 14.09 4.91
CA THR A 123 5.89 13.03 5.87
C THR A 123 5.46 13.42 7.28
N GLU A 124 5.69 14.68 7.67
CA GLU A 124 5.23 15.22 8.95
C GLU A 124 3.70 15.24 9.04
N LEU A 125 3.01 15.62 7.95
CA LEU A 125 1.55 15.53 7.87
C LEU A 125 1.05 14.12 8.15
N ALA A 126 1.59 13.10 7.46
CA ALA A 126 1.19 11.70 7.66
C ALA A 126 1.51 11.19 9.06
N LEU A 127 2.64 11.60 9.65
CA LEU A 127 2.99 11.27 11.03
C LEU A 127 2.01 11.90 12.03
N ASN A 128 1.58 13.14 11.80
CA ASN A 128 0.58 13.81 12.63
C ASN A 128 -0.79 13.12 12.52
N GLU A 129 -1.21 12.72 11.33
CA GLU A 129 -2.43 11.90 11.14
C GLU A 129 -2.34 10.56 11.89
N TYR A 130 -1.20 9.89 11.83
CA TYR A 130 -0.95 8.64 12.53
C TYR A 130 -1.07 8.80 14.05
N LYS A 131 -0.42 9.84 14.61
CA LYS A 131 -0.38 10.08 16.07
C LYS A 131 -1.71 10.59 16.64
N SER A 132 -2.45 11.39 15.86
CA SER A 132 -3.73 11.98 16.30
C SER A 132 -4.94 11.11 16.02
N ALA A 133 -4.81 10.04 15.22
CA ALA A 133 -5.91 9.16 14.89
C ALA A 133 -6.55 8.52 16.13
N THR A 134 -7.88 8.63 16.20
CA THR A 134 -8.71 8.11 17.30
C THR A 134 -9.29 6.73 17.01
N ASN A 135 -9.11 6.21 15.79
CA ASN A 135 -9.62 4.92 15.35
C ASN A 135 -8.62 4.19 14.44
N MET A 136 -8.78 2.86 14.36
CA MET A 136 -7.88 1.99 13.60
C MET A 136 -7.86 2.30 12.10
N THR A 137 -8.97 2.72 11.50
CA THR A 137 -9.06 2.99 10.05
C THR A 137 -8.14 4.15 9.66
N GLU A 138 -8.15 5.24 10.42
CA GLU A 138 -7.27 6.39 10.16
C GLU A 138 -5.83 6.11 10.59
N GLN A 139 -5.62 5.51 11.76
CA GLN A 139 -4.27 5.20 12.25
C GLN A 139 -3.54 4.27 11.26
N PHE A 140 -4.21 3.20 10.82
CA PHE A 140 -3.61 2.24 9.89
C PHE A 140 -3.42 2.82 8.49
N ALA A 141 -4.31 3.68 8.00
CA ALA A 141 -4.13 4.34 6.71
C ALA A 141 -2.92 5.28 6.71
N ALA A 142 -2.74 6.06 7.78
CA ALA A 142 -1.56 6.93 7.93
C ALA A 142 -0.27 6.10 8.07
N LEU A 143 -0.29 5.01 8.85
CA LEU A 143 0.83 4.07 8.91
C LEU A 143 1.15 3.48 7.54
N ALA A 144 0.13 3.09 6.77
CA ALA A 144 0.31 2.54 5.43
C ALA A 144 0.95 3.56 4.49
N ALA A 145 0.53 4.83 4.56
CA ALA A 145 1.13 5.92 3.80
C ALA A 145 2.63 6.11 4.14
N LEU A 146 2.99 6.08 5.42
CA LEU A 146 4.38 6.17 5.89
C LEU A 146 5.22 4.95 5.48
N SER A 147 4.64 3.75 5.54
CA SER A 147 5.35 2.48 5.33
C SER A 147 5.94 2.28 3.93
N GLN A 148 5.46 3.05 2.95
CA GLN A 148 5.91 2.97 1.56
C GLN A 148 7.18 3.79 1.28
N ASN A 149 7.64 4.58 2.25
CA ASN A 149 8.84 5.40 2.11
C ASN A 149 9.94 4.88 3.05
N PRO A 150 11.08 4.37 2.52
CA PRO A 150 12.21 3.96 3.35
C PRO A 150 12.76 5.10 4.19
N GLY A 151 13.09 4.83 5.45
CA GLY A 151 13.73 5.82 6.33
C GLY A 151 13.35 5.63 7.80
N GLN A 152 13.96 6.43 8.68
CA GLN A 152 13.78 6.30 10.13
C GLN A 152 12.31 6.48 10.56
N VAL A 153 11.58 7.41 9.94
CA VAL A 153 10.16 7.66 10.25
C VAL A 153 9.30 6.41 10.03
N ARG A 154 9.59 5.63 8.98
CA ARG A 154 8.92 4.35 8.71
C ARG A 154 9.19 3.35 9.82
N GLU A 155 10.46 3.14 10.16
CA GLU A 155 10.86 2.16 11.19
C GLU A 155 10.25 2.51 12.55
N ASP A 156 10.30 3.80 12.93
CA ASP A 156 9.75 4.29 14.19
C ASP A 156 8.23 4.12 14.24
N ALA A 157 7.51 4.45 13.16
CA ALA A 157 6.05 4.30 13.11
C ALA A 157 5.61 2.83 13.13
N LEU A 158 6.33 1.94 12.43
CA LEU A 158 6.05 0.50 12.45
C LEU A 158 6.31 -0.10 13.84
N LEU A 159 7.40 0.30 14.51
CA LEU A 159 7.73 -0.15 15.85
C LEU A 159 6.74 0.38 16.90
N ASP A 160 6.37 1.66 16.83
CA ASP A 160 5.37 2.28 17.70
C ASP A 160 4.01 1.57 17.57
N PHE A 161 3.57 1.31 16.33
CA PHE A 161 2.32 0.60 16.08
C PHE A 161 2.34 -0.81 16.67
N TYR A 162 3.44 -1.55 16.46
CA TYR A 162 3.61 -2.88 17.03
C TYR A 162 3.57 -2.83 18.56
N ASN A 163 4.35 -1.96 19.20
CA ASN A 163 4.41 -1.86 20.66
C ASN A 163 3.04 -1.57 21.29
N LYS A 164 2.24 -0.72 20.63
CA LYS A 164 0.87 -0.39 21.04
C LYS A 164 -0.10 -1.56 20.89
N TRP A 165 0.01 -2.33 19.81
CA TRP A 165 -0.99 -3.33 19.41
C TRP A 165 -0.54 -4.79 19.53
N GLN A 166 0.66 -5.07 20.04
CA GLN A 166 1.24 -6.42 20.09
C GLN A 166 0.39 -7.48 20.82
N GLN A 167 -0.54 -7.06 21.69
CA GLN A 167 -1.47 -7.96 22.39
C GLN A 167 -2.72 -8.30 21.55
N ASP A 168 -2.99 -7.56 20.48
CA ASP A 168 -4.08 -7.84 19.54
C ASP A 168 -3.54 -8.60 18.31
N TYR A 169 -3.79 -9.90 18.32
CA TYR A 169 -3.32 -10.82 17.29
C TYR A 169 -3.76 -10.43 15.86
N LEU A 170 -4.99 -9.93 15.68
CA LEU A 170 -5.53 -9.59 14.36
C LEU A 170 -4.90 -8.29 13.85
N VAL A 171 -4.65 -7.33 14.74
CA VAL A 171 -3.95 -6.09 14.41
C VAL A 171 -2.48 -6.35 14.06
N VAL A 172 -1.80 -7.23 14.80
CA VAL A 172 -0.43 -7.66 14.46
C VAL A 172 -0.38 -8.35 13.11
N SER A 173 -1.41 -9.14 12.75
CA SER A 173 -1.51 -9.76 11.42
C SER A 173 -1.59 -8.70 10.31
N LYS A 174 -2.38 -7.61 10.51
CA LYS A 174 -2.39 -6.47 9.59
C LYS A 174 -1.04 -5.77 9.48
N TRP A 175 -0.31 -5.65 10.59
CA TRP A 175 1.03 -5.06 10.62
C TRP A 175 2.06 -5.90 9.85
N PHE A 176 1.99 -7.23 9.93
CA PHE A 176 2.80 -8.11 9.08
C PHE A 176 2.45 -7.95 7.60
N ALA A 177 1.15 -7.95 7.26
CA ALA A 177 0.69 -7.79 5.89
C ALA A 177 1.11 -6.45 5.28
N LEU A 178 1.07 -5.36 6.06
CA LEU A 178 1.48 -4.04 5.59
C LEU A 178 2.96 -4.03 5.18
N GLN A 179 3.82 -4.64 5.98
CA GLN A 179 5.25 -4.72 5.67
C GLN A 179 5.53 -5.68 4.52
N ALA A 180 4.82 -6.81 4.46
CA ALA A 180 4.99 -7.80 3.41
C ALA A 180 4.60 -7.29 2.01
N THR A 181 3.54 -6.50 1.94
CA THR A 181 3.03 -5.90 0.69
C THR A 181 3.77 -4.62 0.27
N SER A 182 4.81 -4.22 1.01
CA SER A 182 5.59 -3.03 0.69
C SER A 182 6.39 -3.22 -0.59
N ASP A 183 6.35 -2.24 -1.47
CA ASP A 183 7.09 -2.24 -2.75
C ASP A 183 8.48 -1.60 -2.62
N ILE A 184 9.00 -1.44 -1.40
CA ILE A 184 10.35 -0.88 -1.21
C ILE A 184 11.40 -1.82 -1.83
N PRO A 185 12.45 -1.27 -2.48
CA PRO A 185 13.50 -2.10 -3.08
C PRO A 185 14.11 -3.06 -2.05
N GLY A 186 14.15 -4.35 -2.39
CA GLY A 186 14.72 -5.38 -1.52
C GLY A 186 13.86 -5.79 -0.33
N ASN A 187 12.54 -5.54 -0.35
CA ASN A 187 11.63 -5.89 0.75
C ASN A 187 11.67 -7.37 1.17
N VAL A 188 12.12 -8.28 0.29
CA VAL A 188 12.33 -9.70 0.66
C VAL A 188 13.20 -9.87 1.91
N VAL A 189 14.22 -9.01 2.09
CA VAL A 189 15.09 -9.02 3.29
C VAL A 189 14.31 -8.64 4.55
N ASN A 190 13.38 -7.69 4.44
CA ASN A 190 12.52 -7.30 5.53
C ASN A 190 11.54 -8.43 5.91
N VAL A 191 10.94 -9.08 4.92
CA VAL A 191 10.03 -10.22 5.13
C VAL A 191 10.77 -11.40 5.77
N GLN A 192 12.00 -11.67 5.35
CA GLN A 192 12.86 -12.68 6.00
C GLN A 192 13.15 -12.37 7.47
N LYS A 193 13.38 -11.10 7.83
CA LYS A 193 13.53 -10.69 9.24
C LYS A 193 12.24 -10.92 10.04
N LEU A 194 11.09 -10.64 9.43
CA LEU A 194 9.78 -10.82 10.07
C LEU A 194 9.43 -12.29 10.35
N LEU A 195 10.01 -13.25 9.61
CA LEU A 195 9.89 -14.67 9.94
C LEU A 195 10.50 -15.03 11.30
N ALA A 196 11.56 -14.32 11.70
CA ALA A 196 12.20 -14.50 13.00
C ALA A 196 11.57 -13.65 14.10
N HIS A 197 10.56 -12.85 13.79
CA HIS A 197 9.92 -11.96 14.75
C HIS A 197 9.18 -12.78 15.84
N PRO A 198 9.28 -12.42 17.14
CA PRO A 198 8.64 -13.19 18.22
C PRO A 198 7.11 -13.33 18.07
N ALA A 199 6.48 -12.34 17.45
CA ALA A 199 5.06 -12.39 17.15
C ALA A 199 4.71 -13.22 15.91
N PHE A 200 5.67 -13.75 15.14
CA PHE A 200 5.39 -14.64 14.00
C PHE A 200 5.39 -16.11 14.46
N ASP A 201 4.44 -16.89 13.95
CA ASP A 201 4.37 -18.33 14.20
C ASP A 201 3.93 -19.02 12.91
N MET A 202 4.84 -19.82 12.35
CA MET A 202 4.63 -20.57 11.10
C MET A 202 3.52 -21.62 11.22
N ARG A 203 3.17 -22.06 12.44
CA ARG A 203 2.05 -23.00 12.65
C ARG A 203 0.69 -22.33 12.53
N ASN A 204 0.64 -21.00 12.58
CA ASN A 204 -0.60 -20.26 12.52
C ASN A 204 -0.90 -19.79 11.09
N PRO A 205 -1.93 -20.35 10.41
CA PRO A 205 -2.22 -20.04 9.01
C PRO A 205 -2.44 -18.55 8.75
N ASN A 206 -3.12 -17.83 9.65
CA ASN A 206 -3.41 -16.41 9.46
C ASN A 206 -2.13 -15.55 9.44
N LYS A 207 -1.12 -15.91 10.24
CA LYS A 207 0.20 -15.24 10.21
C LYS A 207 0.95 -15.57 8.93
N VAL A 208 0.91 -16.84 8.50
CA VAL A 208 1.51 -17.27 7.22
C VAL A 208 0.88 -16.52 6.05
N TYR A 209 -0.45 -16.44 5.98
CA TYR A 209 -1.13 -15.69 4.92
C TYR A 209 -0.86 -14.19 4.98
N SER A 210 -0.80 -13.61 6.18
CA SER A 210 -0.51 -12.19 6.34
C SER A 210 0.90 -11.84 5.88
N LEU A 211 1.91 -12.63 6.25
CA LEU A 211 3.30 -12.34 5.91
C LEU A 211 3.70 -12.89 4.53
N ILE A 212 3.56 -14.19 4.32
CA ILE A 212 4.01 -14.86 3.09
C ILE A 212 3.05 -14.58 1.93
N GLY A 213 1.75 -14.73 2.19
CA GLY A 213 0.72 -14.38 1.20
C GLY A 213 0.75 -12.89 0.85
N GLY A 214 0.98 -12.03 1.85
CA GLY A 214 1.19 -10.59 1.63
C GLY A 214 2.39 -10.29 0.74
N PHE A 215 3.52 -11.00 0.93
CA PHE A 215 4.72 -10.82 0.10
C PHE A 215 4.48 -11.22 -1.35
N CYS A 216 3.79 -12.33 -1.60
CA CYS A 216 3.38 -12.72 -2.95
C CYS A 216 2.45 -11.68 -3.60
N GLY A 217 1.71 -10.93 -2.78
CA GLY A 217 0.88 -9.81 -3.20
C GLY A 217 1.61 -8.53 -3.59
N SER A 218 2.94 -8.45 -3.46
CA SER A 218 3.80 -7.39 -4.03
C SER A 218 4.51 -7.95 -5.27
N PRO A 219 3.96 -7.77 -6.50
CA PRO A 219 4.52 -8.39 -7.69
C PRO A 219 5.96 -7.99 -7.97
N VAL A 220 6.31 -6.72 -7.75
CA VAL A 220 7.68 -6.21 -7.96
C VAL A 220 8.69 -6.85 -7.01
N SER A 221 8.29 -7.13 -5.77
CA SER A 221 9.16 -7.77 -4.78
C SER A 221 9.26 -9.28 -4.99
N PHE A 222 8.13 -9.92 -5.30
CA PHE A 222 8.04 -11.36 -5.47
C PHE A 222 8.71 -11.83 -6.78
N HIS A 223 8.44 -11.13 -7.88
CA HIS A 223 9.00 -11.42 -9.19
C HIS A 223 10.30 -10.66 -9.47
N ALA A 224 11.04 -10.28 -8.42
CA ALA A 224 12.32 -9.59 -8.55
C ALA A 224 13.26 -10.35 -9.53
N LYS A 225 13.92 -9.60 -10.42
CA LYS A 225 14.74 -10.17 -11.53
C LYS A 225 15.86 -11.10 -11.08
N ASP A 226 16.34 -10.95 -9.85
CA ASP A 226 17.37 -11.80 -9.26
C ASP A 226 16.82 -13.16 -8.77
N GLY A 227 15.52 -13.38 -8.85
CA GLY A 227 14.83 -14.59 -8.41
C GLY A 227 14.74 -14.74 -6.89
N SER A 228 15.10 -13.71 -6.12
CA SER A 228 15.12 -13.76 -4.65
C SER A 228 13.76 -14.07 -4.05
N GLY A 229 12.67 -13.53 -4.60
CA GLY A 229 11.31 -13.80 -4.13
C GLY A 229 10.89 -15.26 -4.32
N TYR A 230 11.20 -15.87 -5.47
CA TYR A 230 10.93 -17.30 -5.70
C TYR A 230 11.77 -18.20 -4.82
N LYS A 231 13.06 -17.88 -4.64
CA LYS A 231 13.95 -18.62 -3.75
C LYS A 231 13.41 -18.60 -2.32
N PHE A 232 13.02 -17.42 -1.84
CA PHE A 232 12.42 -17.23 -0.53
C PHE A 232 11.13 -18.07 -0.37
N LEU A 233 10.22 -18.01 -1.35
CA LEU A 233 8.99 -18.78 -1.31
C LEU A 233 9.26 -20.29 -1.27
N GLY A 234 10.21 -20.78 -2.08
CA GLY A 234 10.61 -22.19 -2.09
C GLY A 234 11.13 -22.67 -0.72
N GLU A 235 11.97 -21.87 -0.07
CA GLU A 235 12.49 -22.17 1.28
C GLU A 235 11.37 -22.22 2.33
N VAL A 236 10.38 -21.32 2.25
CA VAL A 236 9.23 -21.27 3.15
C VAL A 236 8.28 -22.45 2.89
N VAL A 237 8.01 -22.77 1.63
CA VAL A 237 7.16 -23.90 1.22
C VAL A 237 7.71 -25.23 1.72
N LEU A 238 9.02 -25.46 1.62
CA LEU A 238 9.65 -26.68 2.15
C LEU A 238 9.52 -26.83 3.68
N GLN A 239 9.41 -25.71 4.39
CA GLN A 239 9.15 -25.72 5.84
C GLN A 239 7.66 -25.93 6.12
N LEU A 240 6.78 -25.21 5.41
CA LEU A 240 5.34 -25.30 5.56
C LEU A 240 4.81 -26.68 5.21
N ASP A 241 5.34 -27.33 4.18
CA ASP A 241 4.90 -28.67 3.78
C ASP A 241 5.06 -29.70 4.92
N LYS A 242 6.09 -29.55 5.76
CA LYS A 242 6.31 -30.41 6.93
C LYS A 242 5.36 -30.11 8.10
N ILE A 243 4.82 -28.89 8.17
CA ILE A 243 4.00 -28.40 9.28
C ILE A 243 2.50 -28.51 8.95
N ASN A 244 2.14 -28.00 7.77
CA ASN A 244 0.78 -27.94 7.25
C ASN A 244 0.80 -27.92 5.71
N PRO A 245 0.74 -29.10 5.06
CA PRO A 245 0.71 -29.21 3.60
C PRO A 245 -0.41 -28.41 2.92
N GLN A 246 -1.58 -28.25 3.57
CA GLN A 246 -2.70 -27.50 2.98
C GLN A 246 -2.40 -26.00 2.88
N VAL A 247 -1.79 -25.43 3.92
CA VAL A 247 -1.33 -24.04 3.91
C VAL A 247 -0.22 -23.87 2.88
N SER A 248 0.71 -24.84 2.79
CA SER A 248 1.77 -24.86 1.77
C SER A 248 1.20 -24.76 0.35
N LEU A 249 0.24 -25.63 0.00
CA LEU A 249 -0.43 -25.62 -1.30
C LEU A 249 -1.14 -24.29 -1.59
N THR A 250 -1.79 -23.70 -0.59
CA THR A 250 -2.48 -22.41 -0.73
C THR A 250 -1.50 -21.27 -1.03
N VAL A 251 -0.33 -21.29 -0.39
CA VAL A 251 0.74 -20.32 -0.59
C VAL A 251 1.40 -20.48 -1.96
N ILE A 252 1.58 -21.71 -2.46
CA ILE A 252 2.12 -21.98 -3.81
C ILE A 252 1.17 -21.45 -4.89
N ALA A 253 -0.14 -21.48 -4.66
CA ALA A 253 -1.16 -21.07 -5.62
C ALA A 253 -1.36 -19.53 -5.71
N LYS A 254 -0.59 -18.74 -4.96
CA LYS A 254 -0.62 -17.27 -4.99
C LYS A 254 0.28 -16.72 -6.09
#